data_AF-A0A523FL40-F1
#
_entry.id   AF-A0A523FL40-F1
#
_cell.length_a   1.000
_cell.length_b   1.000
_cell.length_c   1.000
_cell.angle_alpha   90.00
_cell.angle_beta   90.00
_cell.angle_gamma   90.00
#
_symmetry.space_group_name_H-M   'P 1'
#
loop_
_entity.id
_entity.type
_entity.pdbx_description
1 polymer ?
#
loop_
_entity_poly.entity_id
_entity_poly.type
_entity_poly.pdbx_seq_one_letter_code
_entity_poly.pdbx_strand_id
1 'polypeptide(L)'
;MTVFKSLMAVFLFFITAAGSGGVPQNLEVTPLSIETDEGWHRFEVEVARTPEQQSLGLMYRAEMAADHGMIFHYSFPQSVGFWMKNTYISLDLIFILPDGTIADIAHDTQPHSLQTINSPGWVAGVLELNGGLSETLGIEAGDIVHHEIFGNAIPAQDPDND
;
A
#
# COMPACT_ATOMS: atom_id res chain seq x y z
N MET A 1 24.05 68.40 -9.53
CA MET A 1 24.99 67.25 -9.55
C MET A 1 24.56 66.30 -8.45
N THR A 2 23.89 65.23 -8.85
CA THR A 2 23.22 64.23 -8.02
C THR A 2 24.25 63.31 -7.35
N VAL A 3 24.13 63.06 -6.04
CA VAL A 3 24.92 62.03 -5.35
C VAL A 3 23.97 60.93 -4.87
N PHE A 4 24.25 59.70 -5.34
CA PHE A 4 23.48 58.48 -5.20
C PHE A 4 23.45 57.98 -3.75
N LYS A 5 22.26 57.61 -3.24
CA LYS A 5 22.10 56.85 -1.99
C LYS A 5 22.27 55.36 -2.32
N SER A 6 23.28 54.70 -1.76
CA SER A 6 23.43 53.24 -1.81
C SER A 6 22.51 52.59 -0.79
N LEU A 7 21.58 51.76 -1.26
CA LEU A 7 20.71 50.90 -0.45
C LEU A 7 21.35 49.51 -0.39
N MET A 8 21.80 49.07 0.78
CA MET A 8 22.21 47.68 1.02
C MET A 8 20.95 46.80 1.04
N ALA A 9 20.81 45.90 0.07
CA ALA A 9 19.80 44.85 0.09
C ALA A 9 20.30 43.67 0.93
N VAL A 10 19.61 43.37 2.03
CA VAL A 10 19.81 42.15 2.81
C VAL A 10 19.02 41.04 2.14
N PHE A 11 19.70 40.06 1.55
CA PHE A 11 19.07 38.84 1.06
C PHE A 11 18.95 37.83 2.22
N LEU A 12 17.75 37.70 2.79
CA LEU A 12 17.40 36.56 3.62
C LEU A 12 17.16 35.34 2.73
N PHE A 13 18.06 34.37 2.80
CA PHE A 13 17.87 33.04 2.20
C PHE A 13 16.91 32.25 3.08
N PHE A 14 15.65 32.09 2.65
CA PHE A 14 14.77 31.07 3.20
C PHE A 14 15.22 29.71 2.64
N ILE A 15 15.84 28.88 3.48
CA ILE A 15 16.05 27.47 3.17
C ILE A 15 14.68 26.79 3.30
N THR A 16 14.00 26.61 2.18
CA THR A 16 12.88 25.66 2.10
C THR A 16 13.44 24.26 2.24
N ALA A 17 13.16 23.60 3.37
CA ALA A 17 13.33 22.15 3.49
C ALA A 17 12.37 21.50 2.48
N ALA A 18 12.91 20.94 1.39
CA ALA A 18 12.17 20.04 0.53
C ALA A 18 11.86 18.79 1.37
N GLY A 19 10.61 18.64 1.80
CA GLY A 19 10.14 17.40 2.41
C GLY A 19 10.40 16.24 1.46
N SER A 20 10.85 15.12 2.02
CA SER A 20 11.04 13.85 1.33
C SER A 20 9.67 13.27 0.92
N GLY A 21 9.04 13.90 -0.08
CA GLY A 21 7.79 13.45 -0.65
C GLY A 21 8.07 12.45 -1.77
N GLY A 22 7.67 11.19 -1.56
CA GLY A 22 7.55 10.23 -2.66
C GLY A 22 6.66 10.78 -3.78
N VAL A 23 6.78 10.20 -4.98
CA VAL A 23 5.95 10.62 -6.12
C VAL A 23 4.47 10.37 -5.78
N PRO A 24 3.62 11.41 -5.67
CA PRO A 24 2.21 11.20 -5.34
C PRO A 24 1.51 10.48 -6.49
N GLN A 25 0.96 9.30 -6.23
CA GLN A 25 0.24 8.51 -7.24
C GLN A 25 -1.23 8.91 -7.42
N ASN A 26 -1.81 9.69 -6.48
CA ASN A 26 -3.23 10.08 -6.45
C ASN A 26 -4.16 8.93 -6.86
N LEU A 27 -4.12 7.84 -6.10
CA LEU A 27 -4.89 6.63 -6.34
C LEU A 27 -6.27 6.73 -5.72
N GLU A 28 -7.19 5.93 -6.27
CA GLU A 28 -8.46 5.63 -5.62
C GLU A 28 -8.19 4.91 -4.30
N VAL A 29 -8.89 5.30 -3.24
CA VAL A 29 -8.86 4.63 -1.93
C VAL A 29 -10.22 3.99 -1.71
N THR A 30 -10.22 2.70 -1.37
CA THR A 30 -11.42 1.90 -1.15
C THR A 30 -11.34 1.13 0.16
N PRO A 31 -12.48 0.89 0.84
CA PRO A 31 -12.50 0.05 2.02
C PRO A 31 -12.27 -1.42 1.64
N LEU A 32 -11.47 -2.11 2.44
CA LEU A 32 -11.20 -3.55 2.35
C LEU A 32 -11.36 -4.17 3.74
N SER A 33 -11.86 -5.40 3.81
CA SER A 33 -11.96 -6.15 5.06
C SER A 33 -11.35 -7.53 4.93
N ILE A 34 -10.75 -8.02 6.01
CA ILE A 34 -10.24 -9.39 6.11
C ILE A 34 -11.07 -10.10 7.19
N GLU A 35 -11.69 -11.20 6.81
CA GLU A 35 -12.38 -12.14 7.70
C GLU A 35 -11.39 -13.21 8.15
N THR A 36 -11.20 -13.31 9.46
CA THR A 36 -10.40 -14.35 10.13
C THR A 36 -11.30 -15.16 11.06
N ASP A 37 -10.80 -16.27 11.59
CA ASP A 37 -11.48 -17.04 12.64
C ASP A 37 -11.72 -16.22 13.93
N GLU A 38 -10.92 -15.18 14.18
CA GLU A 38 -11.03 -14.31 15.37
C GLU A 38 -11.92 -13.06 15.14
N GLY A 39 -12.24 -12.76 13.88
CA GLY A 39 -13.14 -11.66 13.51
C GLY A 39 -12.68 -10.85 12.31
N TRP A 40 -13.11 -9.59 12.28
CA TRP A 40 -12.97 -8.71 11.11
C TRP A 40 -11.91 -7.64 11.32
N HIS A 41 -11.01 -7.48 10.33
CA HIS A 41 -10.06 -6.37 10.26
C HIS A 41 -10.39 -5.48 9.08
N ARG A 42 -10.44 -4.16 9.28
CA ARG A 42 -10.81 -3.18 8.26
C ARG A 42 -9.62 -2.32 7.90
N PHE A 43 -9.49 -2.04 6.60
CA PHE A 43 -8.41 -1.24 6.03
C PHE A 43 -8.95 -0.28 4.97
N GLU A 44 -8.28 0.87 4.84
CA GLU A 44 -8.41 1.77 3.70
C GLU A 44 -7.24 1.50 2.75
N VAL A 45 -7.52 1.04 1.53
CA VAL A 45 -6.48 0.60 0.60
C VAL A 45 -6.44 1.44 -0.67
N GLU A 46 -5.26 1.85 -1.07
CA GLU A 46 -5.05 2.44 -2.39
C GLU A 46 -5.08 1.36 -3.48
N VAL A 47 -5.76 1.63 -4.59
CA VAL A 47 -5.92 0.63 -5.66
C VAL A 47 -4.94 0.86 -6.82
N ALA A 48 -3.99 -0.05 -6.99
CA ALA A 48 -3.03 -0.06 -8.10
C ALA A 48 -3.52 -0.94 -9.26
N ARG A 49 -4.05 -0.31 -10.32
CA ARG A 49 -4.68 -1.00 -11.48
C ARG A 49 -3.79 -1.02 -12.72
N THR A 50 -3.00 0.02 -12.98
CA THR A 50 -2.16 0.10 -14.19
C THR A 50 -0.76 -0.47 -13.95
N PRO A 51 -0.06 -0.93 -15.00
CA PRO A 51 1.32 -1.39 -14.87
C PRO A 51 2.25 -0.35 -14.24
N GLU A 52 2.04 0.94 -14.51
CA GLU A 52 2.84 2.02 -13.94
C GLU A 52 2.60 2.14 -12.43
N GLN A 53 1.33 2.13 -11.99
CA GLN A 53 0.95 2.17 -10.58
C GLN A 53 1.52 0.97 -9.81
N GLN A 54 1.38 -0.22 -10.39
CA GLN A 54 1.87 -1.48 -9.82
C GLN A 54 3.41 -1.52 -9.79
N SER A 55 4.08 -1.02 -10.81
CA SER A 55 5.56 -0.98 -10.83
C SER A 55 6.14 -0.04 -9.77
N LEU A 56 5.39 0.99 -9.38
CA LEU A 56 5.80 1.97 -8.38
C LEU A 56 5.41 1.54 -6.96
N GLY A 57 4.24 0.93 -6.76
CA GLY A 57 3.78 0.44 -5.46
C GLY A 57 3.92 1.47 -4.33
N LEU A 58 4.38 1.01 -3.16
CA LEU A 58 4.69 1.85 -2.00
C LEU A 58 6.14 2.42 -1.99
N MET A 59 6.84 2.48 -3.13
CA MET A 59 8.18 3.07 -3.20
C MET A 59 8.19 4.51 -2.64
N TYR A 60 9.30 4.85 -1.97
CA TYR A 60 9.60 6.17 -1.42
C TYR A 60 8.69 6.66 -0.29
N ARG A 61 7.76 5.84 0.20
CA ARG A 61 6.97 6.18 1.38
C ARG A 61 7.77 5.97 2.65
N ALA A 62 7.82 6.99 3.50
CA ALA A 62 8.52 6.94 4.78
C ALA A 62 7.70 6.24 5.88
N GLU A 63 6.37 6.27 5.76
CA GLU A 63 5.43 5.70 6.73
C GLU A 63 4.09 5.38 6.05
N MET A 64 3.29 4.52 6.71
CA MET A 64 1.91 4.19 6.35
C MET A 64 1.14 3.89 7.64
N ALA A 65 -0.07 4.42 7.78
CA ALA A 65 -0.92 4.16 8.95
C ALA A 65 -1.29 2.66 9.05
N ALA A 66 -1.54 2.18 10.27
CA ALA A 66 -1.73 0.75 10.53
C ALA A 66 -2.98 0.16 9.86
N ASP A 67 -4.01 0.98 9.66
CA ASP A 67 -5.26 0.64 8.98
C ASP A 67 -5.24 0.98 7.48
N HIS A 68 -4.06 1.21 6.91
CA HIS A 68 -3.90 1.51 5.49
C HIS A 68 -3.07 0.44 4.77
N GLY A 69 -3.30 0.32 3.46
CA GLY A 69 -2.54 -0.57 2.60
C GLY A 69 -2.61 -0.18 1.13
N MET A 70 -2.09 -1.06 0.27
CA MET A 70 -2.23 -0.96 -1.18
C MET A 70 -2.66 -2.30 -1.77
N ILE A 71 -3.72 -2.31 -2.59
CA ILE A 71 -4.22 -3.49 -3.28
C ILE A 71 -3.86 -3.43 -4.77
N PHE A 72 -3.19 -4.47 -5.25
CA PHE A 72 -2.80 -4.64 -6.64
C PHE A 72 -3.87 -5.48 -7.33
N HIS A 73 -4.49 -4.96 -8.38
CA HIS A 73 -5.53 -5.66 -9.13
C HIS A 73 -5.01 -6.19 -10.47
N TYR A 74 -5.24 -7.48 -10.74
CA TYR A 74 -4.94 -8.08 -12.04
C TYR A 74 -6.22 -8.40 -12.81
N SER A 75 -6.33 -7.89 -14.04
CA SER A 75 -7.49 -8.13 -14.92
C SER A 75 -7.75 -9.61 -15.24
N PHE A 76 -6.73 -10.45 -15.08
CA PHE A 76 -6.83 -11.91 -15.10
C PHE A 76 -5.85 -12.47 -14.06
N PRO A 77 -6.21 -13.59 -13.40
CA PRO A 77 -5.30 -14.23 -12.47
C PRO A 77 -3.98 -14.59 -13.14
N GLN A 78 -2.86 -14.31 -12.49
CA GLN A 78 -1.54 -14.56 -13.06
C GLN A 78 -0.51 -14.80 -11.96
N SER A 79 0.63 -15.39 -12.33
CA SER A 79 1.78 -15.49 -11.43
C SER A 79 2.55 -14.19 -11.45
N VAL A 80 2.88 -13.66 -10.27
CA VAL A 80 3.48 -12.34 -10.08
C VAL A 80 4.71 -12.42 -9.20
N GLY A 81 5.60 -11.45 -9.37
CA GLY A 81 6.81 -11.29 -8.56
C GLY A 81 6.91 -9.87 -8.03
N PHE A 82 7.19 -9.76 -6.73
CA PHE A 82 7.38 -8.51 -6.02
C PHE A 82 8.82 -8.36 -5.56
N TRP A 83 9.21 -7.13 -5.26
CA TRP A 83 10.49 -6.76 -4.66
C TRP A 83 10.30 -5.50 -3.81
N MET A 84 11.31 -5.15 -3.03
CA MET A 84 11.26 -3.99 -2.13
C MET A 84 12.14 -2.85 -2.64
N LYS A 85 12.43 -2.82 -3.96
CA LYS A 85 13.28 -1.79 -4.56
C LYS A 85 12.72 -0.41 -4.24
N ASN A 86 13.49 0.43 -3.55
CA ASN A 86 13.10 1.78 -3.14
C ASN A 86 11.90 1.87 -2.19
N THR A 87 11.46 0.76 -1.59
CA THR A 87 10.46 0.76 -0.51
C THR A 87 11.18 0.86 0.83
N TYR A 88 10.82 1.87 1.65
CA TYR A 88 11.53 2.19 2.89
C TYR A 88 10.92 1.53 4.13
N ILE A 89 9.62 1.23 4.08
CA ILE A 89 8.89 0.51 5.12
C ILE A 89 8.93 -1.00 4.86
N SER A 90 8.98 -1.79 5.93
CA SER A 90 8.75 -3.25 5.86
C SER A 90 7.28 -3.47 5.51
N LEU A 91 7.00 -4.47 4.69
CA LEU A 91 5.64 -4.81 4.27
C LEU A 91 5.35 -6.30 4.46
N ASP A 92 4.08 -6.62 4.70
CA ASP A 92 3.55 -7.97 4.46
C ASP A 92 2.95 -8.00 3.05
N LEU A 93 3.26 -9.03 2.26
CA LEU A 93 2.67 -9.25 0.94
C LEU A 93 1.67 -10.39 1.02
N ILE A 94 0.39 -10.06 0.95
CA ILE A 94 -0.71 -11.02 1.05
C ILE A 94 -1.19 -11.37 -0.36
N PHE A 95 -0.95 -12.61 -0.79
CA PHE A 95 -1.30 -13.09 -2.12
C PHE A 95 -2.73 -13.63 -2.14
N ILE A 96 -3.60 -13.14 -3.04
CA ILE A 96 -5.05 -13.37 -2.96
C ILE A 96 -5.60 -14.06 -4.21
N LEU A 97 -6.34 -15.16 -4.00
CA LEU A 97 -7.03 -15.92 -5.05
C LEU A 97 -8.24 -15.17 -5.62
N PRO A 98 -8.80 -15.60 -6.77
CA PRO A 98 -9.90 -14.89 -7.43
C PRO A 98 -11.18 -14.75 -6.60
N ASP A 99 -11.41 -15.62 -5.62
CA ASP A 99 -12.56 -15.59 -4.71
C ASP A 99 -12.33 -14.79 -3.42
N GLY A 100 -11.14 -14.17 -3.29
CA GLY A 100 -10.74 -13.41 -2.10
C GLY A 100 -9.95 -14.22 -1.08
N THR A 101 -9.79 -15.54 -1.25
CA THR A 101 -9.03 -16.37 -0.30
C THR A 101 -7.55 -15.99 -0.29
N ILE A 102 -6.94 -15.83 0.89
CA ILE A 102 -5.50 -15.64 1.03
C ILE A 102 -4.79 -16.96 0.69
N ALA A 103 -3.94 -16.93 -0.34
CA ALA A 103 -3.17 -18.08 -0.80
C ALA A 103 -1.90 -18.31 0.02
N ASP A 104 -1.18 -17.22 0.33
CA ASP A 104 0.07 -17.22 1.10
C ASP A 104 0.39 -15.78 1.53
N ILE A 105 1.28 -15.63 2.50
CA ILE A 105 1.74 -14.33 3.00
C ILE A 105 3.26 -14.33 3.08
N ALA A 106 3.90 -13.34 2.46
CA ALA A 106 5.30 -13.05 2.72
C ALA A 106 5.39 -11.98 3.81
N HIS A 107 5.68 -12.42 5.04
CA HIS A 107 5.80 -11.55 6.20
C HIS A 107 7.11 -10.76 6.21
N ASP A 108 7.08 -9.57 6.81
CA ASP A 108 8.27 -8.78 7.17
C ASP A 108 9.32 -8.65 6.05
N THR A 109 8.85 -8.22 4.88
CA THR A 109 9.73 -8.06 3.73
C THR A 109 10.83 -7.04 4.00
N GLN A 110 12.03 -7.35 3.50
CA GLN A 110 13.20 -6.52 3.76
C GLN A 110 13.20 -5.25 2.90
N PRO A 111 13.16 -4.04 3.49
CA PRO A 111 13.25 -2.77 2.75
C PRO A 111 14.46 -2.73 1.83
N HIS A 112 14.30 -2.10 0.66
CA HIS A 112 15.32 -2.00 -0.41
C HIS A 112 15.77 -3.32 -1.07
N SER A 113 15.30 -4.49 -0.63
CA SER A 113 15.70 -5.77 -1.22
C SER A 113 15.28 -5.87 -2.70
N LEU A 114 16.17 -6.42 -3.52
CA LEU A 114 15.91 -6.74 -4.93
C LEU A 114 15.61 -8.23 -5.13
N GLN A 115 15.58 -9.02 -4.05
CA GLN A 115 15.18 -10.41 -4.13
C GLN A 115 13.71 -10.48 -4.53
N THR A 116 13.42 -11.25 -5.57
CA THR A 116 12.05 -11.45 -6.01
C THR A 116 11.32 -12.40 -5.05
N ILE A 117 10.14 -11.96 -4.61
CA ILE A 117 9.16 -12.75 -3.86
C ILE A 117 8.06 -13.13 -4.85
N ASN A 118 7.91 -14.42 -5.13
CA ASN A 118 6.95 -14.91 -6.12
C ASN A 118 5.66 -15.35 -5.45
N SER A 119 4.52 -15.12 -6.12
CA SER A 119 3.25 -15.71 -5.69
C SER A 119 3.31 -17.25 -5.70
N PRO A 120 2.55 -17.94 -4.84
CA PRO A 120 2.51 -19.41 -4.78
C PRO A 120 1.86 -20.05 -6.02
N GLY A 121 1.29 -19.22 -6.90
CA GLY A 121 0.55 -19.64 -8.08
C GLY A 121 -0.10 -18.44 -8.76
N TRP A 122 -1.26 -18.67 -9.36
CA TRP A 122 -2.03 -17.63 -10.05
C TRP A 122 -2.91 -16.91 -9.04
N VAL A 123 -2.75 -15.60 -8.94
CA VAL A 123 -3.46 -14.73 -7.98
C VAL A 123 -4.20 -13.63 -8.72
N ALA A 124 -5.33 -13.18 -8.16
CA ALA A 124 -6.11 -12.08 -8.71
C ALA A 124 -5.73 -10.71 -8.11
N GLY A 125 -5.08 -10.73 -6.94
CA GLY A 125 -4.50 -9.54 -6.35
C GLY A 125 -3.42 -9.82 -5.33
N VAL A 126 -2.74 -8.76 -4.91
CA VAL A 126 -1.79 -8.75 -3.79
C VAL A 126 -2.08 -7.53 -2.93
N LEU A 127 -2.24 -7.73 -1.62
CA LEU A 127 -2.41 -6.66 -0.65
C LEU A 127 -1.07 -6.42 0.07
N GLU A 128 -0.59 -5.18 0.04
CA GLU A 128 0.53 -4.71 0.85
C GLU A 128 0.01 -4.06 2.13
N LEU A 129 0.43 -4.58 3.29
CA LEU A 129 0.21 -3.99 4.62
C LEU A 129 1.56 -3.69 5.28
N ASN A 130 1.56 -2.94 6.39
CA ASN A 130 2.77 -2.75 7.21
C ASN A 130 3.32 -4.12 7.67
N GLY A 131 4.65 -4.29 7.62
CA GLY A 131 5.32 -5.54 7.99
C GLY A 131 5.02 -5.98 9.43
N GLY A 132 4.74 -7.28 9.59
CA GLY A 132 4.41 -7.92 10.86
C GLY A 132 2.97 -7.67 11.33
N LEU A 133 2.17 -6.91 10.58
CA LEU A 133 0.78 -6.62 10.95
C LEU A 133 -0.11 -7.85 10.78
N SER A 134 0.12 -8.65 9.74
CA SER A 134 -0.62 -9.90 9.53
C SER A 134 -0.47 -10.85 10.72
N GLU A 135 0.77 -11.06 11.19
CA GLU A 135 1.03 -11.88 12.39
C GLU A 135 0.40 -11.26 13.66
N THR A 136 0.47 -9.93 13.81
CA THR A 136 -0.11 -9.22 14.95
C THR A 136 -1.64 -9.38 15.02
N LEU A 137 -2.29 -9.44 13.87
CA LEU A 137 -3.74 -9.57 13.75
C LEU A 137 -4.22 -11.02 13.58
N GLY A 138 -3.30 -11.99 13.51
CA GLY A 138 -3.65 -13.40 13.29
C GLY A 138 -4.18 -13.69 11.89
N ILE A 139 -3.84 -12.87 10.89
CA ILE A 139 -4.23 -13.08 9.49
C ILE A 139 -3.31 -14.14 8.88
N GLU A 140 -3.90 -15.19 8.30
CA GLU A 140 -3.18 -16.33 7.73
C GLU A 140 -3.74 -16.80 6.38
N ALA A 141 -3.04 -17.75 5.75
CA ALA A 141 -3.52 -18.38 4.52
C ALA A 141 -4.82 -19.17 4.80
N GLY A 142 -5.83 -18.95 3.96
CA GLY A 142 -7.19 -19.49 4.13
C GLY A 142 -8.23 -18.45 4.53
N ASP A 143 -7.82 -17.34 5.15
CA ASP A 143 -8.70 -16.21 5.46
C ASP A 143 -9.23 -15.53 4.20
N ILE A 144 -10.30 -14.74 4.35
CA ILE A 144 -11.01 -14.15 3.21
C ILE A 144 -10.85 -12.64 3.19
N VAL A 145 -10.33 -12.14 2.06
CA VAL A 145 -10.31 -10.71 1.73
C VAL A 145 -11.59 -10.33 1.02
N HIS A 146 -12.35 -9.41 1.61
CA HIS A 146 -13.57 -8.83 1.06
C HIS A 146 -13.29 -7.50 0.39
N HIS A 147 -13.46 -7.46 -0.93
CA HIS A 147 -13.26 -6.26 -1.74
C HIS A 147 -13.99 -6.37 -3.09
N GLU A 148 -14.30 -5.23 -3.72
CA GLU A 148 -15.01 -5.20 -5.02
C GLU A 148 -14.26 -5.95 -6.13
N ILE A 149 -12.92 -5.99 -6.04
CA ILE A 149 -12.04 -6.67 -7.00
C ILE A 149 -12.33 -8.18 -7.08
N PHE A 150 -12.74 -8.79 -5.97
CA PHE A 150 -13.02 -10.24 -5.88
C PHE A 150 -14.52 -10.54 -6.02
N GLY A 151 -15.36 -9.53 -6.23
CA GLY A 151 -16.81 -9.70 -6.34
C GLY A 151 -17.49 -10.15 -5.03
N ASN A 152 -16.81 -10.03 -3.89
CA ASN A 152 -17.26 -10.48 -2.58
C ASN A 152 -17.33 -9.34 -1.54
N ALA A 153 -17.33 -8.09 -2.00
CA ALA A 153 -17.38 -6.91 -1.15
C ALA A 153 -18.57 -6.95 -0.19
N ILE A 154 -18.32 -6.58 1.06
CA ILE A 154 -19.38 -6.42 2.06
C ILE A 154 -19.97 -5.03 1.88
N PRO A 155 -21.29 -4.91 1.70
CA PRO A 155 -21.94 -3.60 1.71
C PRO A 155 -21.57 -2.88 3.01
N ALA A 156 -21.22 -1.59 2.93
CA ALA A 156 -21.03 -0.78 4.13
C ALA A 156 -22.25 -0.99 5.05
N GLN A 157 -22.02 -1.56 6.24
CA GLN A 157 -23.10 -1.70 7.22
C GLN A 157 -23.56 -0.30 7.62
N ASP A 158 -24.87 -0.11 7.70
CA ASP A 158 -25.48 1.10 8.22
C ASP A 158 -24.92 1.38 9.63
N PRO A 159 -24.24 2.51 9.87
CA PRO A 159 -23.63 2.82 11.17
C PRO A 159 -24.64 2.92 12.32
N ASP A 160 -25.94 2.92 12.04
CA ASP A 160 -27.02 3.01 13.03
C ASP A 160 -27.55 1.63 13.52
N ASN A 161 -26.90 0.51 13.20
CA ASN A 161 -27.42 -0.83 13.55
C ASN A 161 -26.42 -1.78 14.25
N ASP A 162 -25.81 -1.30 15.34
CA ASP A 162 -25.31 -2.11 16.48
C ASP A 162 -25.69 -1.42 17.81
#